data_AF-A0A8J4C8C0-F1
#
_entry.id   AF-A0A8J4C8C0-F1
#
_cell.length_a   1.000
_cell.length_b   1.000
_cell.length_c   1.000
_cell.angle_alpha   90.00
_cell.angle_beta   90.00
_cell.angle_gamma   90.00
#
_symmetry.space_group_name_H-M   'P 1'
#
loop_
_entity.id
_entity.type
_entity.pdbx_description
1 polymer ?
#
loop_
_entity_poly.entity_id
_entity_poly.type
_entity_poly.pdbx_seq_one_letter_code
_entity_poly.pdbx_strand_id
1 'polypeptide(L)'
;MLDLNGGMGWVIQPGGFLACDESVDIGVKMLGLAQGCCGGEGFFMMEAAGRGRLLACSYGSITRYDLAPGERRKIDNGYCVAWTAGMQWEIGKASKSLLKSFVSGEGLVNKFVGPGTVFVQTRSLANLANALKPYLPSGGGGGGGGGSES
;
A
#
# COMPACT_ATOMS: atom_id res chain seq x y z
N MET A 1 -2.06 -16.70 -6.01
CA MET A 1 -3.47 -17.07 -5.82
C MET A 1 -3.72 -17.22 -4.33
N LEU A 2 -4.81 -16.66 -3.84
CA LEU A 2 -5.20 -16.66 -2.44
C LEU A 2 -6.56 -17.36 -2.34
N ASP A 3 -6.64 -18.40 -1.54
CA ASP A 3 -7.89 -19.17 -1.37
C ASP A 3 -8.75 -18.56 -0.25
N LEU A 4 -10.06 -18.54 -0.47
CA LEU A 4 -11.09 -18.16 0.50
C LEU A 4 -11.99 -19.38 0.73
N ASN A 5 -12.03 -19.87 1.97
CA ASN A 5 -12.76 -21.07 2.36
C ASN A 5 -14.02 -20.78 3.22
N GLY A 6 -14.41 -19.50 3.32
CA GLY A 6 -15.50 -19.03 4.19
C GLY A 6 -15.07 -18.77 5.63
N GLY A 7 -13.78 -18.92 5.94
CA GLY A 7 -13.16 -18.52 7.20
C GLY A 7 -12.54 -17.13 7.10
N MET A 8 -11.24 -17.04 7.43
CA MET A 8 -10.50 -15.77 7.34
C MET A 8 -10.32 -15.35 5.88
N GLY A 9 -10.70 -14.11 5.58
CA GLY A 9 -10.51 -13.48 4.27
C GLY A 9 -9.10 -12.87 4.10
N TRP A 10 -8.99 -11.96 3.14
CA TRP A 10 -7.75 -11.25 2.82
C TRP A 10 -7.96 -9.74 2.80
N VAL A 11 -7.02 -8.99 3.35
CA VAL A 11 -6.90 -7.55 3.10
C VAL A 11 -5.88 -7.35 1.99
N ILE A 12 -6.19 -6.53 0.99
CA ILE A 12 -5.38 -6.32 -0.21
C ILE A 12 -5.16 -4.82 -0.41
N GLN A 13 -3.92 -4.43 -0.73
CA GLN A 13 -3.66 -3.07 -1.19
C GLN A 13 -4.31 -2.83 -2.56
N PRO A 14 -4.81 -1.61 -2.85
CA PRO A 14 -5.44 -1.28 -4.13
C PRO A 14 -4.69 -1.78 -5.37
N GLY A 15 -3.36 -1.58 -5.42
CA GLY A 15 -2.52 -2.02 -6.54
C GLY A 15 -2.21 -3.52 -6.60
N GLY A 16 -2.64 -4.30 -5.62
CA GLY A 16 -2.40 -5.73 -5.52
C GLY A 16 -3.57 -6.61 -5.97
N PHE A 17 -4.75 -6.04 -6.24
CA PHE A 17 -5.91 -6.81 -6.74
C PHE A 17 -5.82 -7.02 -8.25
N LEU A 18 -6.12 -8.25 -8.71
CA LEU A 18 -6.18 -8.58 -10.13
C LEU A 18 -7.57 -9.07 -10.56
N ALA A 19 -8.08 -10.11 -9.91
CA ALA A 19 -9.39 -10.70 -10.20
C ALA A 19 -9.84 -11.62 -9.05
N CYS A 20 -11.11 -11.94 -8.95
CA CYS A 20 -11.64 -12.96 -8.03
C CYS A 20 -12.77 -13.75 -8.67
N ASP A 21 -13.09 -14.91 -8.08
CA ASP A 21 -14.32 -15.63 -8.41
C ASP A 21 -15.55 -14.77 -8.07
N GLU A 22 -16.67 -14.99 -8.77
CA GLU A 22 -17.93 -14.25 -8.57
C GLU A 22 -18.48 -14.37 -7.14
N SER A 23 -18.21 -15.48 -6.46
CA SER A 23 -18.64 -15.75 -5.08
C SER A 23 -17.77 -15.10 -4.00
N VAL A 24 -16.78 -14.31 -4.39
CA VAL A 24 -15.92 -13.56 -3.47
C VAL A 24 -16.43 -12.13 -3.36
N ASP A 25 -16.79 -11.73 -2.13
CA ASP A 25 -17.22 -10.37 -1.83
C ASP A 25 -16.01 -9.46 -1.61
N ILE A 26 -15.95 -8.35 -2.37
CA ILE A 26 -14.91 -7.33 -2.22
C ILE A 26 -15.51 -6.08 -1.58
N GLY A 27 -15.09 -5.78 -0.36
CA GLY A 27 -15.40 -4.55 0.36
C GLY A 27 -14.25 -3.54 0.28
N VAL A 28 -14.56 -2.26 0.45
CA VAL A 28 -13.57 -1.20 0.60
C VAL A 28 -13.65 -0.63 2.00
N LYS A 29 -12.52 -0.64 2.71
CA LYS A 29 -12.38 -0.07 4.04
C LYS A 29 -11.57 1.22 3.97
N MET A 30 -12.24 2.33 4.21
CA MET A 30 -11.61 3.63 4.39
C MET A 30 -10.95 3.68 5.77
N LEU A 31 -9.65 3.93 5.80
CA LEU A 31 -8.91 4.25 7.02
C LEU A 31 -9.09 5.74 7.28
N GLY A 32 -9.43 6.10 8.52
CA GLY A 32 -9.73 7.48 8.87
C GLY A 32 -8.56 8.43 8.57
N LEU A 33 -8.87 9.73 8.39
CA LEU A 33 -7.88 10.78 8.11
C LEU A 33 -6.67 10.73 9.05
N ALA A 34 -6.85 10.38 10.32
CA ALA A 34 -5.76 10.28 11.31
C ALA A 34 -4.73 9.16 11.01
N GLN A 35 -5.15 8.07 10.36
CA GLN A 35 -4.29 6.95 9.96
C GLN A 35 -3.74 7.11 8.53
N GLY A 36 -4.37 7.97 7.71
CA GLY A 36 -4.11 8.12 6.28
C GLY A 36 -3.45 9.44 5.84
N CYS A 37 -2.84 10.21 6.73
CA CYS A 37 -2.27 11.51 6.36
C CYS A 37 -0.98 11.39 5.50
N CYS A 38 -1.16 11.14 4.21
CA CYS A 38 -0.30 11.58 3.11
C CYS A 38 -1.17 12.34 2.09
N GLY A 39 -1.21 13.68 2.17
CA GLY A 39 -1.71 14.51 1.06
C GLY A 39 -3.21 14.81 1.01
N GLY A 40 -4.03 14.41 1.99
CA GLY A 40 -5.47 14.75 2.02
C GLY A 40 -6.38 13.77 1.25
N GLU A 41 -5.78 12.79 0.58
CA GLU A 41 -6.49 11.64 0.00
C GLU A 41 -6.51 10.52 1.05
N GLY A 42 -7.70 10.12 1.50
CA GLY A 42 -7.85 9.04 2.49
C GLY A 42 -7.19 7.74 2.02
N PHE A 43 -6.74 6.91 2.97
CA PHE A 43 -6.26 5.57 2.65
C PHE A 43 -7.42 4.60 2.61
N PHE A 44 -7.46 3.75 1.60
CA PHE A 44 -8.41 2.64 1.55
C PHE A 44 -7.69 1.32 1.30
N MET A 45 -8.23 0.27 1.90
CA MET A 45 -7.82 -1.11 1.66
C MET A 45 -9.03 -1.88 1.14
N MET A 46 -8.79 -2.92 0.34
CA MET A 46 -9.83 -3.83 -0.08
C MET A 46 -9.85 -5.03 0.87
N GLU A 47 -11.03 -5.45 1.31
CA GLU A 47 -11.23 -6.67 2.10
C GLU A 47 -11.99 -7.68 1.24
N ALA A 48 -11.42 -8.87 1.05
CA ALA A 48 -12.03 -9.98 0.34
C ALA A 48 -12.54 -11.02 1.34
N ALA A 49 -13.81 -11.40 1.22
CA ALA A 49 -14.47 -12.40 2.06
C ALA A 49 -15.31 -13.38 1.20
N GLY A 50 -15.81 -14.45 1.80
CA GLY A 50 -16.63 -15.46 1.12
C GLY A 50 -15.87 -16.74 0.79
N ARG A 51 -16.26 -17.39 -0.32
CA ARG A 51 -15.68 -18.66 -0.78
C ARG A 51 -15.26 -18.56 -2.24
N GLY A 52 -14.07 -19.06 -2.57
CA GLY A 52 -13.53 -19.02 -3.93
C GLY A 52 -12.05 -18.66 -3.93
N ARG A 53 -11.58 -18.11 -5.05
CA ARG A 53 -10.19 -17.72 -5.25
C ARG A 53 -10.08 -16.24 -5.57
N LEU A 54 -8.99 -15.66 -5.08
CA LEU A 54 -8.57 -14.30 -5.35
C LEU A 54 -7.18 -14.34 -6.00
N LEU A 55 -7.05 -13.65 -7.13
CA LEU A 55 -5.79 -13.38 -7.79
C LEU A 55 -5.29 -12.02 -7.31
N ALA A 56 -4.11 -12.03 -6.70
CA ALA A 56 -3.35 -10.86 -6.33
C ALA A 56 -2.10 -10.77 -7.21
N CYS A 57 -1.70 -9.56 -7.56
CA CYS A 57 -0.48 -9.25 -8.31
C CYS A 57 0.51 -8.46 -7.45
N SER A 58 1.76 -8.45 -7.88
CA SER A 58 2.84 -7.72 -7.23
C SER A 58 3.70 -7.01 -8.26
N TYR A 59 4.34 -5.92 -7.85
CA TYR A 59 5.45 -5.36 -8.59
C TYR A 59 6.76 -6.05 -8.18
N GLY A 60 7.27 -6.92 -9.07
CA GLY A 60 8.39 -7.80 -8.77
C GLY A 60 7.93 -9.14 -8.19
N SER A 61 8.79 -9.78 -7.39
CA SER A 61 8.50 -11.06 -6.74
C SER A 61 7.75 -10.91 -5.41
N ILE A 62 7.08 -11.97 -4.97
CA ILE A 62 6.35 -12.04 -3.70
C ILE A 62 7.15 -12.84 -2.69
N THR A 63 7.29 -12.29 -1.49
CA THR A 63 7.78 -12.98 -0.29
C THR A 63 6.64 -13.16 0.70
N ARG A 64 6.48 -14.39 1.20
CA ARG A 64 5.47 -14.74 2.22
C ARG A 64 6.11 -14.73 3.61
N TYR A 65 5.47 -14.07 4.56
CA TYR A 65 5.81 -14.13 5.98
C TYR A 65 4.63 -14.67 6.77
N ASP A 66 4.80 -15.84 7.38
CA ASP A 66 3.88 -16.39 8.37
C ASP A 66 4.35 -15.96 9.75
N LEU A 67 3.53 -15.17 10.45
CA LEU A 67 3.85 -14.62 11.76
C LEU A 67 3.17 -15.44 12.84
N ALA A 68 3.95 -15.92 13.80
CA ALA A 68 3.44 -16.61 14.98
C ALA A 68 2.67 -15.64 15.91
N PRO A 69 1.83 -16.14 16.84
CA PRO A 69 1.17 -15.29 17.83
C PRO A 69 2.15 -14.36 18.56
N GLY A 70 1.91 -13.05 18.51
CA GLY A 70 2.77 -12.03 19.13
C GLY A 70 4.04 -11.66 18.33
N GLU A 71 4.38 -12.39 17.26
CA GLU A 71 5.47 -12.01 16.36
C GLU A 71 5.12 -10.70 15.64
N ARG A 72 6.08 -9.79 15.56
CA ARG A 72 5.89 -8.47 14.98
C ARG A 72 6.69 -8.31 13.70
N ARG A 73 6.09 -7.68 12.70
CA ARG A 73 6.79 -7.29 11.47
C ARG A 73 6.43 -5.88 11.06
N LYS A 74 7.45 -5.09 10.72
CA LYS A 74 7.29 -3.74 10.15
C LYS A 74 7.64 -3.82 8.67
N ILE A 75 6.74 -3.38 7.81
CA ILE A 75 6.90 -3.41 6.35
C ILE A 75 6.56 -2.02 5.81
N ASP A 76 7.38 -1.51 4.90
CA ASP A 76 7.11 -0.22 4.26
C ASP A 76 5.84 -0.29 3.42
N ASN A 77 5.03 0.79 3.45
CA ASN A 77 3.68 0.71 2.91
C ASN A 77 3.63 0.32 1.42
N GLY A 78 4.54 0.85 0.60
CA GLY A 78 4.59 0.55 -0.83
C GLY A 78 5.03 -0.89 -1.17
N TYR A 79 5.33 -1.72 -0.17
CA TYR A 79 5.77 -3.10 -0.36
C TYR A 79 4.75 -4.13 0.13
N CYS A 80 3.65 -3.72 0.76
CA CYS A 80 2.59 -4.66 1.15
C CYS A 80 1.71 -5.04 -0.04
N VAL A 81 1.42 -6.34 -0.20
CA VAL A 81 0.51 -6.83 -1.26
C VAL A 81 -0.83 -7.20 -0.64
N ALA A 82 -0.81 -8.17 0.28
CA ALA A 82 -2.00 -8.67 0.96
C ALA A 82 -1.64 -9.28 2.32
N TRP A 83 -2.60 -9.38 3.23
CA TRP A 83 -2.44 -10.05 4.51
C TRP A 83 -3.75 -10.67 5.01
N THR A 84 -3.66 -11.59 5.97
CA THR A 84 -4.83 -12.27 6.54
C THR A 84 -5.80 -11.26 7.17
N ALA A 85 -7.08 -11.36 6.82
CA ALA A 85 -8.12 -10.54 7.44
C ALA A 85 -8.29 -10.88 8.92
N GLY A 86 -8.50 -9.85 9.76
CA GLY A 86 -8.61 -9.99 11.22
C GLY A 86 -7.27 -10.02 11.97
N MET A 87 -6.14 -10.07 11.25
CA MET A 87 -4.83 -9.92 11.84
C MET A 87 -4.62 -8.51 12.41
N GLN A 88 -3.95 -8.41 13.57
CA GLN A 88 -3.67 -7.11 14.18
C GLN A 88 -2.68 -6.31 13.33
N TRP A 89 -3.09 -5.11 12.93
CA TRP A 89 -2.30 -4.25 12.06
C TRP A 89 -2.60 -2.77 12.27
N GLU A 90 -1.58 -1.93 12.14
CA GLU A 90 -1.70 -0.47 12.11
C GLU A 90 -0.76 0.17 11.08
N ILE A 91 -1.19 1.30 10.52
CA ILE A 91 -0.32 2.21 9.77
C ILE A 91 0.34 3.17 10.76
N GLY A 92 1.66 3.29 10.67
CA GLY A 92 2.43 4.27 11.42
C GLY A 92 3.34 5.10 10.52
N LYS A 93 3.93 6.15 11.09
CA LYS A 93 4.99 6.92 10.41
C LYS A 93 6.31 6.14 10.43
N ALA A 94 7.04 6.19 9.31
CA ALA A 94 8.35 5.58 9.19
C ALA A 94 9.37 6.18 10.18
N SER A 95 9.28 7.50 10.40
CA SER A 95 10.15 8.26 11.31
C SER A 95 9.37 9.26 12.19
N LYS A 96 10.02 9.71 13.28
CA LYS A 96 9.48 10.78 14.14
C LYS A 96 9.55 12.17 13.49
N SER A 97 10.31 12.35 12.41
CA SER A 97 10.51 13.64 11.76
C SER A 97 9.65 13.76 10.49
N LEU A 98 8.76 14.75 10.47
CA LEU A 98 7.91 15.05 9.32
C LEU A 98 8.74 15.41 8.07
N LEU A 99 9.87 16.11 8.26
CA LEU A 99 10.77 16.54 7.18
C LEU A 99 11.40 15.36 6.44
N LYS A 100 11.88 14.33 7.14
CA LYS A 100 12.49 13.15 6.49
C LYS A 100 11.48 12.29 5.74
N SER A 101 10.26 12.22 6.24
CA SER A 101 9.17 11.42 5.65
C SER A 101 8.62 12.06 4.35
N PHE A 102 8.67 13.39 4.25
CA PHE A 102 8.26 14.14 3.05
C PHE A 102 9.35 14.12 1.96
N VAL A 103 10.62 14.13 2.36
CA VAL A 103 11.76 14.12 1.42
C VAL A 103 12.01 12.75 0.78
N SER A 104 11.76 11.63 1.49
CA SER A 104 11.98 10.29 0.92
C SER A 104 10.81 9.75 0.09
N GLY A 105 9.59 10.28 0.26
CA GLY A 105 8.38 9.67 -0.29
C GLY A 105 7.98 8.34 0.39
N GLU A 106 8.76 7.90 1.38
CA GLU A 106 8.58 6.67 2.16
C GLU A 106 8.14 7.06 3.57
N GLY A 107 6.90 7.55 3.70
CA GLY A 107 6.41 8.15 4.95
C GLY A 107 5.71 7.17 5.89
N LEU A 108 5.20 6.06 5.36
CA LEU A 108 4.28 5.17 6.07
C LEU A 108 4.76 3.72 6.09
N VAL A 109 4.51 3.07 7.22
CA VAL A 109 4.87 1.69 7.48
C VAL A 109 3.69 0.95 8.08
N ASN A 110 3.51 -0.29 7.63
CA ASN A 110 2.56 -1.24 8.14
C ASN A 110 3.21 -2.03 9.26
N LYS A 111 2.63 -1.99 10.45
CA LYS A 111 3.07 -2.78 11.60
C LYS A 111 2.06 -3.90 11.82
N PHE A 112 2.56 -5.11 11.72
CA PHE A 112 1.80 -6.35 11.81
C PHE A 112 2.12 -7.07 13.11
N VAL A 113 1.10 -7.65 13.75
CA VAL A 113 1.26 -8.53 14.90
C VAL A 113 0.50 -9.83 14.61
N GLY A 114 1.21 -10.96 14.67
CA GLY A 114 0.64 -12.27 14.43
C GLY A 114 -0.35 -12.71 15.51
N PRO A 115 -1.16 -13.76 15.24
CA PRO A 115 -0.97 -14.70 14.15
C PRO A 115 -1.54 -14.23 12.80
N GLY A 116 -0.86 -14.60 11.71
CA GLY A 116 -1.36 -14.37 10.34
C GLY A 116 -0.27 -14.37 9.29
N THR A 117 -0.67 -14.26 8.03
CA THR A 117 0.25 -14.22 6.88
C THR A 117 0.29 -12.82 6.28
N VAL A 118 1.48 -12.36 5.89
CA VAL A 118 1.70 -11.12 5.13
C VAL A 118 2.48 -11.43 3.85
N PHE A 119 2.00 -10.92 2.72
CA PHE A 119 2.66 -10.98 1.43
C PHE A 119 3.29 -9.63 1.09
N VAL A 120 4.56 -9.68 0.72
CA VAL A 120 5.40 -8.51 0.48
C VAL A 120 6.00 -8.58 -0.91
N GLN A 121 5.92 -7.50 -1.68
CA GLN A 121 6.56 -7.40 -2.98
C GLN A 121 8.00 -6.93 -2.85
N THR A 122 8.88 -7.26 -3.81
CA THR A 122 10.30 -6.87 -3.76
C THR A 122 10.60 -5.51 -4.36
N ARG A 123 9.64 -4.90 -5.07
CA ARG A 123 9.80 -3.59 -5.68
C ARG A 123 8.65 -2.67 -5.31
N SER A 124 8.94 -1.37 -5.25
CA SER A 124 7.96 -0.31 -5.00
C SER A 124 7.77 0.54 -6.27
N LEU A 125 6.52 0.71 -6.70
CA LEU A 125 6.19 1.61 -7.82
C LEU A 125 6.54 3.07 -7.50
N ALA A 126 6.38 3.48 -6.23
CA ALA A 126 6.79 4.80 -5.78
C ALA A 126 8.32 5.00 -5.91
N ASN A 127 9.10 3.97 -5.57
CA ASN A 127 10.56 4.02 -5.68
C ASN A 127 11.00 4.04 -7.15
N LEU A 128 10.31 3.28 -8.02
CA LEU A 128 10.53 3.36 -9.47
C LEU A 128 10.23 4.77 -9.99
N ALA A 129 9.06 5.32 -9.65
CA ALA A 129 8.67 6.67 -10.07
C ALA A 129 9.70 7.71 -9.61
N ASN A 130 10.15 7.62 -8.35
CA ASN A 130 11.19 8.50 -7.81
C ASN A 130 12.52 8.34 -8.56
N ALA A 131 12.93 7.13 -8.91
CA ALA A 131 14.14 6.87 -9.66
C ALA A 131 14.06 7.40 -11.11
N LEU A 132 12.87 7.45 -11.70
CA LEU A 132 12.64 7.98 -13.04
C LEU A 132 12.56 9.51 -13.09
N LYS A 133 12.30 10.20 -11.95
CA LYS A 133 12.14 11.67 -11.89
C LYS A 133 13.22 12.46 -12.65
N PRO A 134 14.53 12.17 -12.55
CA PRO A 134 15.56 12.94 -13.26
C PRO A 134 15.50 12.81 -14.79
N TYR A 135 14.83 11.79 -15.29
CA TYR A 135 14.70 11.50 -16.72
C TYR A 135 13.35 11.92 -17.31
N LEU A 136 12.40 12.31 -16.45
CA LEU A 136 11.12 12.86 -16.89
C LEU A 136 11.30 14.36 -17.19
N PRO A 137 10.63 14.88 -18.24
CA PRO A 137 10.64 16.32 -18.49
C PRO A 137 10.11 17.04 -17.24
N SER A 138 10.93 17.93 -16.67
CA SER A 138 10.43 18.87 -15.69
C SER A 138 9.41 19.75 -16.40
N GLY A 139 8.16 19.73 -15.96
CA GLY A 139 7.12 20.61 -16.48
C GLY A 139 7.58 22.05 -16.33
N GLY A 140 8.12 22.63 -17.41
CA GLY A 140 8.44 24.04 -17.51
C GLY A 140 7.15 24.82 -17.43
N GLY A 141 6.86 25.37 -16.25
CA GLY A 141 5.85 26.39 -16.10
C GLY A 141 6.24 27.59 -16.94
N GLY A 142 5.58 27.76 -18.09
CA GLY A 142 5.57 29.01 -18.83
C GLY A 142 4.91 30.09 -17.99
N GLY A 143 5.72 30.84 -17.23
CA GLY A 143 5.35 32.15 -16.70
C GLY A 143 5.67 33.20 -17.76
N GLY A 144 4.64 33.69 -18.43
CA GLY A 144 4.73 34.61 -19.56
C GLY A 144 5.53 35.88 -19.27
N GLY A 145 6.42 36.22 -20.19
CA GLY A 145 6.98 37.55 -20.30
C GLY A 145 5.89 38.55 -20.68
N GLY A 146 5.52 39.42 -19.74
CA GLY A 146 4.83 40.66 -20.03
C GLY A 146 5.86 41.77 -20.17
N GLY A 147 6.20 42.14 -21.40
CA GLY A 147 6.89 43.39 -21.68
C GLY A 147 5.93 44.57 -21.46
N SER A 148 6.41 45.60 -20.76
CA SER A 148 5.84 46.94 -20.85
C SER A 148 6.98 47.90 -21.17
N GLU A 149 7.03 48.29 -22.44
CA GLU A 149 7.74 49.47 -22.91
C GLU A 149 7.11 50.72 -22.27
N SER A 150 7.95 51.62 -21.79
CA SER A 150 7.65 53.05 -21.58
C SER A 150 8.92 53.85 -21.78
#